data_AF-A0A947X958-F1
#
_entry.id   AF-A0A947X958-F1
#
_cell.length_a   1.000
_cell.length_b   1.000
_cell.length_c   1.000
_cell.angle_alpha   90.00
_cell.angle_beta   90.00
_cell.angle_gamma   90.00
#
_symmetry.space_group_name_H-M   'P 1'
#
loop_
_entity.id
_entity.type
_entity.pdbx_description
1 polymer ?
#
loop_
_entity_poly.entity_id
_entity_poly.type
_entity_poly.pdbx_seq_one_letter_code
_entity_poly.pdbx_strand_id
1 'polypeptide(L)'
;MIKQQKTKILFKTSKIYQSKVLKFKEYLKTNNPIFFVNNLSSLKGLEKIVIIHKPLKFAAEFRLPNKILIDFRNSLSYIALCLAHEYAHLLIRNNISIPYPVEQSLAILIQLTYEDSANIRKFTKKTIRELMKYMNVWPDGKILLDNWPSYWSFRVGRDIKYYNILDWLKEVL
;
A
#
# COMPACT_ATOMS: atom_id res chain seq x y z
N MET A 1 10.47 5.26 -20.25
CA MET A 1 10.62 4.44 -19.03
C MET A 1 11.08 5.35 -17.89
N ILE A 2 10.22 5.69 -16.93
CA ILE A 2 10.61 6.52 -15.79
C ILE A 2 11.60 5.70 -14.95
N LYS A 3 12.84 6.18 -14.77
CA LYS A 3 13.78 5.58 -13.80
C LYS A 3 13.10 5.64 -12.44
N GLN A 4 12.67 4.49 -11.91
CA GLN A 4 12.04 4.46 -10.59
C GLN A 4 13.05 4.93 -9.55
N GLN A 5 12.72 6.02 -8.89
CA GLN A 5 13.50 6.54 -7.77
C GLN A 5 13.48 5.51 -6.64
N LYS A 6 14.67 5.17 -6.13
CA LYS A 6 14.80 4.25 -5.00
C LYS A 6 14.43 4.99 -3.71
N THR A 7 13.25 4.72 -3.16
CA THR A 7 12.81 5.28 -1.88
C THR A 7 13.75 4.84 -0.75
N LYS A 8 14.32 5.79 -0.01
CA LYS A 8 15.16 5.55 1.16
C LYS A 8 14.29 5.29 2.39
N ILE A 9 14.46 4.13 3.03
CA ILE A 9 13.72 3.76 4.25
C ILE A 9 14.59 3.98 5.49
N LEU A 10 14.14 4.83 6.41
CA LEU A 10 14.74 4.99 7.73
C LEU A 10 13.88 4.34 8.81
N PHE A 11 14.49 3.67 9.77
CA PHE A 11 13.80 3.07 10.91
C PHE A 11 14.12 3.86 12.18
N LYS A 12 13.09 4.35 12.87
CA LYS A 12 13.18 4.99 14.17
C LYS A 12 12.42 4.16 15.20
N THR A 13 13.13 3.25 15.84
CA THR A 13 12.58 2.29 16.81
C THR A 13 13.48 2.22 18.05
N SER A 14 12.93 1.80 19.19
CA SER A 14 13.71 1.53 20.40
C SER A 14 14.66 0.33 20.20
N LYS A 15 15.72 0.25 21.02
CA LYS A 15 16.76 -0.79 20.91
C LYS A 15 16.18 -2.21 20.92
N ILE A 16 15.12 -2.45 21.69
CA ILE A 16 14.46 -3.75 21.82
C ILE A 16 13.91 -4.30 20.48
N TYR A 17 13.58 -3.44 19.51
CA TYR A 17 13.05 -3.85 18.21
C TYR A 17 14.11 -3.90 17.10
N GLN A 18 15.38 -3.59 17.38
CA GLN A 18 16.42 -3.54 16.35
C GLN A 18 16.65 -4.89 15.67
N SER A 19 16.61 -6.00 16.43
CA SER A 19 16.71 -7.35 15.87
C SER A 19 15.58 -7.65 14.88
N LYS A 20 14.35 -7.23 15.20
CA LYS A 20 13.19 -7.35 14.32
C LYS A 20 13.32 -6.48 13.07
N VAL A 21 13.82 -5.25 13.22
CA VAL A 21 14.10 -4.33 12.10
C VAL A 21 15.12 -4.94 11.13
N LEU A 22 16.18 -5.58 11.64
CA LEU A 22 17.16 -6.26 10.79
C LEU A 22 16.51 -7.41 9.99
N LYS A 23 15.73 -8.27 10.66
CA LYS A 23 14.96 -9.33 9.99
C LYS A 23 14.00 -8.77 8.95
N PHE A 24 13.37 -7.65 9.23
CA PHE A 24 12.47 -7.00 8.29
C PHE A 24 13.21 -6.39 7.10
N LYS A 25 14.39 -5.79 7.28
CA LYS A 25 15.23 -5.32 6.17
C LYS A 25 15.63 -6.45 5.23
N GLU A 26 15.93 -7.64 5.76
CA GLU A 26 16.17 -8.83 4.95
C GLU A 26 14.90 -9.27 4.21
N TYR A 27 13.76 -9.30 4.89
CA TYR A 27 12.47 -9.60 4.26
C TYR A 27 12.13 -8.65 3.10
N LEU A 28 12.44 -7.35 3.25
CA LEU A 28 12.24 -6.33 2.21
C LEU A 28 13.09 -6.54 0.95
N LYS A 29 14.13 -7.39 0.98
CA LYS A 29 14.91 -7.70 -0.23
C LYS A 29 14.12 -8.58 -1.21
N THR A 30 13.24 -9.44 -0.69
CA THR A 30 12.43 -10.36 -1.50
C THR A 30 10.98 -9.90 -1.64
N ASN A 31 10.44 -9.27 -0.59
CA ASN A 31 9.04 -8.83 -0.52
C ASN A 31 9.00 -7.34 -0.19
N ASN A 32 9.20 -6.51 -1.21
CA ASN A 32 9.29 -5.06 -1.04
C ASN A 32 7.96 -4.37 -1.36
N PRO A 33 7.13 -4.02 -0.35
CA PRO A 33 5.86 -3.36 -0.57
C PRO A 33 6.02 -1.97 -1.19
N ILE A 34 7.09 -1.23 -0.88
CA ILE A 34 7.31 0.12 -1.44
C ILE A 34 7.55 0.06 -2.94
N PHE A 35 8.43 -0.86 -3.36
CA PHE A 35 8.68 -1.13 -4.77
C PHE A 35 7.41 -1.60 -5.47
N PHE A 36 6.66 -2.51 -4.84
CA PHE A 36 5.38 -2.98 -5.36
C PHE A 36 4.41 -1.82 -5.61
N VAL A 37 4.15 -0.97 -4.61
CA VAL A 37 3.20 0.14 -4.72
C VAL A 37 3.65 1.19 -5.75
N ASN A 38 4.96 1.48 -5.84
CA ASN A 38 5.49 2.38 -6.87
C ASN A 38 5.28 1.80 -8.28
N ASN A 39 5.51 0.50 -8.47
CA ASN A 39 5.21 -0.17 -9.74
C ASN A 39 3.72 -0.18 -10.04
N LEU A 40 2.91 -0.45 -9.02
CA LEU A 40 1.48 -0.63 -9.14
C LEU A 40 0.78 0.65 -9.58
N SER A 41 1.17 1.76 -8.96
CA SER A 41 0.52 3.05 -9.16
C SER A 41 1.07 3.83 -10.35
N SER A 42 2.30 3.52 -10.79
CA SER A 42 3.08 4.33 -11.74
C SER A 42 3.19 5.81 -11.35
N LEU A 43 3.03 6.15 -10.06
CA LEU A 43 3.19 7.50 -9.53
C LEU A 43 4.65 7.80 -9.19
N LYS A 44 4.98 9.09 -9.05
CA LYS A 44 6.31 9.49 -8.58
C LYS A 44 6.47 9.07 -7.12
N GLY A 45 7.35 8.07 -6.91
CA GLY A 45 7.69 7.57 -5.59
C GLY A 45 8.28 8.63 -4.67
N LEU A 46 8.16 8.42 -3.37
CA LEU A 46 8.76 9.32 -2.38
C LEU A 46 10.28 9.08 -2.28
N GLU A 47 11.06 10.15 -2.09
CA GLU A 47 12.51 10.01 -1.96
C GLU A 47 12.90 9.29 -0.68
N LYS A 48 12.14 9.53 0.39
CA LYS A 48 12.45 9.07 1.74
C LYS A 48 11.18 8.87 2.56
N ILE A 49 11.16 7.78 3.32
CA ILE A 49 10.15 7.51 4.34
C ILE A 49 10.79 7.14 5.67
N VAL A 50 10.13 7.48 6.77
CA VAL A 50 10.55 7.14 8.13
C VAL A 50 9.54 6.20 8.76
N ILE A 51 9.95 4.96 9.02
CA ILE A 51 9.16 3.97 9.73
C ILE A 51 9.41 4.13 11.23
N ILE A 52 8.36 4.41 11.98
CA ILE A 52 8.40 4.58 13.43
C ILE A 52 7.65 3.42 14.08
N HIS A 53 8.24 2.83 15.12
CA HIS A 53 7.49 1.85 15.90
C HIS A 53 6.36 2.54 16.70
N LYS A 54 5.12 2.09 16.50
CA LYS A 54 3.98 2.47 17.37
C LYS A 54 3.03 1.28 17.53
N PRO A 55 2.59 0.94 18.76
CA PRO A 55 1.56 -0.08 19.00
C PRO A 55 0.27 0.18 18.20
N LEU A 56 -0.38 -0.88 17.70
CA LEU A 56 -1.62 -0.78 16.90
C LEU A 56 -2.72 0.08 17.54
N LYS A 57 -2.86 0.05 18.87
CA LYS A 57 -3.81 0.89 19.62
C LYS A 57 -3.62 2.41 19.42
N PHE A 58 -2.51 2.82 18.80
CA PHE A 58 -2.21 4.21 18.51
C PHE A 58 -1.84 4.47 17.04
N ALA A 59 -2.00 3.48 16.15
CA ALA A 59 -1.50 3.55 14.76
C ALA A 59 -2.25 4.55 13.86
N ALA A 60 -3.45 4.99 14.24
CA ALA A 60 -4.32 5.85 13.42
C ALA A 60 -3.92 7.34 13.30
N GLU A 61 -2.70 7.74 13.70
CA GLU A 61 -2.24 9.13 13.57
C GLU A 61 -1.59 9.38 12.19
N PHE A 62 -2.43 9.57 11.16
CA PHE A 62 -2.05 9.81 9.76
C PHE A 62 -1.51 11.23 9.44
N ARG A 63 -0.93 11.94 10.41
CA ARG A 63 -0.65 13.40 10.26
C ARG A 63 0.81 13.77 10.04
N LEU A 64 1.73 12.80 9.95
CA LEU A 64 3.15 13.10 9.84
C LEU A 64 3.64 12.93 8.39
N PRO A 65 4.17 13.98 7.75
CA PRO A 65 4.63 13.89 6.37
C PRO A 65 5.79 12.88 6.27
N ASN A 66 5.69 11.96 5.31
CA ASN A 66 6.69 10.94 5.02
C ASN A 66 7.03 10.01 6.20
N LYS A 67 6.12 9.87 7.18
CA LYS A 67 6.30 8.93 8.29
C LYS A 67 5.20 7.88 8.29
N ILE A 68 5.58 6.64 8.56
CA ILE A 68 4.69 5.50 8.64
C ILE A 68 4.82 4.88 10.02
N LEU A 69 3.69 4.66 10.68
CA LEU A 69 3.63 4.06 12.00
C LEU A 69 3.43 2.55 11.84
N ILE A 70 4.32 1.74 12.39
CA ILE A 70 4.24 0.26 12.30
C ILE A 70 4.43 -0.39 13.66
N ASP A 71 3.62 -1.41 13.93
CA ASP A 71 3.76 -2.23 15.12
C ASP A 71 4.69 -3.42 14.86
N PHE A 72 5.96 -3.29 15.27
CA PHE A 72 7.00 -4.31 15.12
C PHE A 72 6.81 -5.55 16.00
N ARG A 73 5.78 -5.60 16.84
CA ARG A 73 5.42 -6.81 17.61
C ARG A 73 4.78 -7.88 16.72
N ASN A 74 4.25 -7.49 15.56
CA ASN A 74 3.57 -8.39 14.63
C ASN A 74 4.53 -9.23 13.77
N SER A 75 3.96 -10.12 12.95
CA SER A 75 4.72 -10.91 11.95
C SER A 75 5.32 -10.02 10.87
N LEU A 76 6.39 -10.49 10.21
CA LEU A 76 7.06 -9.71 9.14
C LEU A 76 6.11 -9.47 7.96
N SER A 77 5.31 -10.47 7.59
CA SER A 77 4.29 -10.35 6.56
C SER A 77 3.29 -9.25 6.91
N TYR A 78 2.74 -9.26 8.14
CA TYR A 78 1.78 -8.23 8.57
C TYR A 78 2.40 -6.82 8.57
N ILE A 79 3.64 -6.67 9.04
CA ILE A 79 4.39 -5.41 8.97
C ILE A 79 4.52 -4.93 7.51
N ALA A 80 4.75 -5.84 6.56
CA ALA A 80 4.82 -5.50 5.14
C ALA A 80 3.46 -5.08 4.57
N LEU A 81 2.36 -5.70 5.00
CA LEU A 81 1.00 -5.31 4.61
C LEU A 81 0.66 -3.90 5.07
N CYS A 82 0.91 -3.60 6.35
CA CYS A 82 0.76 -2.25 6.88
C CYS A 82 1.62 -1.26 6.09
N LEU A 83 2.87 -1.62 5.78
CA LEU A 83 3.74 -0.74 5.00
C LEU A 83 3.19 -0.47 3.59
N ALA A 84 2.62 -1.48 2.91
CA ALA A 84 1.99 -1.28 1.60
C ALA A 84 0.79 -0.32 1.69
N HIS A 85 -0.08 -0.52 2.67
CA HIS A 85 -1.28 0.29 2.90
C HIS A 85 -0.94 1.75 3.20
N GLU A 86 -0.10 1.96 4.21
CA GLU A 86 0.28 3.29 4.68
C GLU A 86 1.10 4.05 3.63
N TYR A 87 1.95 3.34 2.89
CA TYR A 87 2.69 3.96 1.81
C TYR A 87 1.79 4.32 0.62
N ALA A 88 0.75 3.52 0.33
CA ALA A 88 -0.24 3.89 -0.68
C ALA A 88 -0.93 5.21 -0.33
N HIS A 89 -1.37 5.37 0.92
CA HIS A 89 -1.91 6.65 1.41
C HIS A 89 -0.95 7.82 1.20
N LEU A 90 0.30 7.67 1.65
CA LEU A 90 1.30 8.72 1.49
C LEU A 90 1.55 9.04 0.01
N LEU A 91 1.69 8.03 -0.84
CA LEU A 91 1.98 8.21 -2.25
C LEU A 91 0.83 8.91 -2.97
N ILE A 92 -0.41 8.48 -2.71
CA ILE A 92 -1.62 9.07 -3.30
C ILE A 92 -1.74 10.53 -2.85
N ARG A 93 -1.71 10.83 -1.55
CA ARG A 93 -1.83 12.21 -1.03
C ARG A 93 -0.78 13.18 -1.57
N ASN A 94 0.43 12.70 -1.82
CA ASN A 94 1.51 13.54 -2.33
C ASN A 94 1.41 13.80 -3.84
N ASN A 95 0.70 12.95 -4.60
CA ASN A 95 0.60 13.06 -6.05
C ASN A 95 -0.80 13.49 -6.54
N ILE A 96 -1.83 13.28 -5.72
CA ILE A 96 -3.23 13.38 -6.12
C ILE A 96 -4.08 13.92 -4.96
N SER A 97 -4.97 14.86 -5.26
CA SER A 97 -6.00 15.31 -4.34
C SER A 97 -7.33 14.61 -4.66
N ILE A 98 -7.74 13.67 -3.81
CA ILE A 98 -9.01 12.95 -3.93
C ILE A 98 -9.71 12.85 -2.57
N PRO A 99 -11.03 12.60 -2.52
CA PRO A 99 -11.74 12.38 -1.26
C PRO A 99 -11.17 11.21 -0.46
N TYR A 100 -11.11 11.35 0.86
CA TYR A 100 -10.56 10.32 1.76
C TYR A 100 -11.21 8.93 1.58
N PRO A 101 -12.53 8.77 1.39
CA PRO A 101 -13.11 7.45 1.14
C PRO A 101 -12.56 6.75 -0.11
N VAL A 102 -12.30 7.51 -1.18
CA VAL A 102 -11.66 7.02 -2.41
C VAL A 102 -10.20 6.63 -2.15
N GLU A 103 -9.45 7.51 -1.49
CA GLU A 103 -8.05 7.24 -1.09
C GLU A 103 -7.93 5.97 -0.24
N GLN A 104 -8.79 5.83 0.77
CA GLN A 104 -8.82 4.67 1.66
C GLN A 104 -9.18 3.39 0.92
N SER A 105 -10.14 3.47 0.00
CA SER A 105 -10.53 2.34 -0.83
C SER A 105 -9.39 1.89 -1.75
N LEU A 106 -8.65 2.84 -2.34
CA LEU A 106 -7.45 2.55 -3.12
C LEU A 106 -6.36 1.89 -2.27
N ALA A 107 -6.04 2.44 -1.10
CA ALA A 107 -5.04 1.85 -0.20
C ALA A 107 -5.38 0.41 0.18
N ILE A 108 -6.67 0.11 0.42
CA ILE A 108 -7.18 -1.25 0.66
C ILE A 108 -6.91 -2.15 -0.56
N LEU A 109 -7.33 -1.72 -1.76
CA LEU A 109 -7.16 -2.51 -2.99
C LEU A 109 -5.68 -2.79 -3.30
N ILE A 110 -4.82 -1.79 -3.08
CA ILE A 110 -3.37 -1.89 -3.27
C ILE A 110 -2.74 -2.87 -2.28
N GLN A 111 -3.07 -2.76 -0.99
CA GLN A 111 -2.61 -3.70 0.05
C GLN A 111 -3.02 -5.13 -0.30
N LEU A 112 -4.27 -5.32 -0.71
CA LEU A 112 -4.81 -6.64 -1.02
C LEU A 112 -4.18 -7.25 -2.28
N THR A 113 -3.88 -6.44 -3.28
CA THR A 113 -3.12 -6.89 -4.47
C THR A 113 -1.70 -7.31 -4.06
N TYR A 114 -1.09 -6.59 -3.11
CA TYR A 114 0.20 -6.98 -2.52
C TYR A 114 0.11 -8.29 -1.71
N GLU A 115 -0.94 -8.47 -0.90
CA GLU A 115 -1.19 -9.70 -0.14
C GLU A 115 -1.19 -10.94 -1.04
N ASP A 116 -1.89 -10.84 -2.18
CA ASP A 116 -2.01 -11.90 -3.17
C ASP A 116 -0.66 -12.14 -3.88
N SER A 117 0.00 -11.07 -4.36
CA SER A 117 1.30 -11.14 -5.04
C SER A 117 2.43 -11.69 -4.15
N ALA A 118 2.39 -11.42 -2.84
CA ALA A 118 3.36 -11.92 -1.88
C ALA A 118 2.98 -13.30 -1.32
N ASN A 119 1.90 -13.92 -1.85
CA ASN A 119 1.36 -15.21 -1.43
C ASN A 119 1.11 -15.28 0.10
N ILE A 120 0.64 -14.18 0.70
CA ILE A 120 0.32 -14.12 2.13
C ILE A 120 -1.09 -14.65 2.37
N ARG A 121 -2.05 -14.17 1.58
CA ARG A 121 -3.45 -14.58 1.62
C ARG A 121 -4.11 -14.24 0.29
N LYS A 122 -5.00 -15.12 -0.18
CA LYS A 122 -5.74 -14.91 -1.42
C LYS A 122 -6.79 -13.82 -1.31
N PHE A 123 -6.90 -13.06 -2.39
CA PHE A 123 -7.94 -12.05 -2.61
C PHE A 123 -9.32 -12.68 -2.84
N THR A 124 -10.35 -12.31 -2.06
CA THR A 124 -11.75 -12.67 -2.36
C THR A 124 -12.68 -11.47 -2.26
N LYS A 125 -13.61 -11.31 -3.23
CA LYS A 125 -14.57 -10.18 -3.23
C LYS A 125 -15.36 -10.06 -1.92
N LYS A 126 -15.66 -11.17 -1.26
CA LYS A 126 -16.36 -11.18 0.04
C LYS A 126 -15.54 -10.50 1.14
N THR A 127 -14.28 -10.89 1.32
CA THR A 127 -13.40 -10.33 2.36
C THR A 127 -13.19 -8.83 2.18
N ILE A 128 -13.09 -8.37 0.93
CA ILE A 128 -12.88 -6.95 0.61
C ILE A 128 -14.11 -6.13 0.98
N ARG A 129 -15.29 -6.64 0.60
CA ARG A 129 -16.56 -6.00 0.94
C ARG A 129 -16.70 -5.86 2.45
N GLU A 130 -16.39 -6.91 3.21
CA GLU A 130 -16.43 -6.88 4.68
C GLU A 130 -15.45 -5.85 5.25
N LEU A 131 -14.22 -5.81 4.74
CA LEU A 131 -13.20 -4.84 5.16
C LEU A 131 -13.61 -3.39 4.84
N MET A 132 -14.05 -3.10 3.61
CA MET A 132 -14.48 -1.77 3.20
C MET A 132 -15.73 -1.30 3.96
N LYS A 133 -16.64 -2.23 4.31
CA LYS A 133 -17.77 -1.92 5.21
C LYS A 133 -17.30 -1.57 6.61
N TYR A 134 -16.39 -2.37 7.17
CA TYR A 134 -15.81 -2.10 8.49
C TYR A 134 -15.12 -0.74 8.55
N MET A 135 -14.45 -0.34 7.46
CA MET A 135 -13.78 0.97 7.34
C MET A 135 -14.70 2.10 6.89
N ASN A 136 -16.00 1.85 6.72
CA ASN A 136 -17.00 2.83 6.27
C ASN A 136 -16.67 3.51 4.91
N VAL A 137 -16.12 2.73 3.97
CA VAL A 137 -15.77 3.21 2.61
C VAL A 137 -16.41 2.36 1.51
N TRP A 138 -17.34 1.48 1.86
CA TRP A 138 -18.00 0.59 0.90
C TRP A 138 -18.73 1.31 -0.25
N PRO A 139 -19.42 2.45 -0.06
CA PRO A 139 -20.10 3.13 -1.16
C PRO A 139 -19.16 3.46 -2.33
N ASP A 140 -18.04 4.12 -2.04
CA ASP A 140 -17.00 4.46 -3.03
C ASP A 140 -16.20 3.22 -3.43
N GLY A 141 -15.81 2.41 -2.45
CA GLY A 141 -14.99 1.23 -2.62
C GLY A 141 -15.64 0.16 -3.50
N LYS A 142 -16.98 0.07 -3.56
CA LYS A 142 -17.68 -0.84 -4.47
C LYS A 142 -17.45 -0.45 -5.92
N ILE A 143 -17.58 0.83 -6.27
CA ILE A 143 -17.38 1.33 -7.64
C ILE A 143 -15.94 1.01 -8.08
N LEU A 144 -14.99 1.31 -7.19
CA LEU A 144 -13.58 1.04 -7.42
C LEU A 144 -13.28 -0.46 -7.50
N LEU A 145 -13.89 -1.31 -6.67
CA LEU A 145 -13.67 -2.76 -6.67
C LEU A 145 -14.25 -3.43 -7.92
N ASP A 146 -15.44 -3.03 -8.35
CA ASP A 146 -16.11 -3.60 -9.52
C ASP A 146 -15.36 -3.26 -10.81
N ASN A 147 -14.72 -2.09 -10.83
CA ASN A 147 -13.85 -1.63 -11.92
C ASN A 147 -12.37 -1.80 -11.63
N TRP A 148 -12.00 -2.39 -10.48
CA TRP A 148 -10.60 -2.65 -10.12
C TRP A 148 -10.18 -3.66 -11.14
N PRO A 149 -9.46 -3.23 -12.19
CA PRO A 149 -9.14 -4.16 -13.21
C PRO A 149 -8.28 -5.16 -12.48
N SER A 150 -8.56 -6.43 -12.67
CA SER A 150 -7.66 -7.45 -12.23
C SER A 150 -6.23 -7.19 -12.72
N TYR A 151 -6.01 -6.26 -13.67
CA TYR A 151 -4.85 -5.47 -14.16
C TYR A 151 -3.45 -6.04 -13.89
N TRP A 152 -3.24 -6.58 -12.71
CA TRP A 152 -2.04 -7.26 -12.25
C TRP A 152 -2.09 -8.78 -12.42
N SER A 153 -3.20 -9.34 -12.87
CA SER A 153 -3.35 -10.78 -13.04
C SER A 153 -2.28 -11.33 -13.98
N PHE A 154 -1.85 -10.62 -15.03
CA PHE A 154 -0.72 -11.09 -15.84
C PHE A 154 -0.03 -9.94 -16.59
N ARG A 155 1.23 -9.69 -16.26
CA ARG A 155 2.24 -9.05 -17.13
C ARG A 155 2.58 -9.89 -18.37
N VAL A 156 1.60 -10.65 -18.90
CA VAL A 156 1.79 -11.55 -20.04
C VAL A 156 0.59 -11.38 -20.97
N GLY A 157 0.75 -10.52 -21.98
CA GLY A 157 0.09 -10.71 -23.28
C GLY A 157 -1.12 -9.86 -23.66
N ARG A 158 -1.47 -8.74 -22.98
CA ARG A 158 -2.52 -7.83 -23.48
C ARG A 158 -2.17 -6.35 -23.33
N ASP A 159 -2.64 -5.55 -24.28
CA ASP A 159 -2.43 -4.11 -24.37
C ASP A 159 -2.79 -3.39 -23.06
N ILE A 160 -1.84 -2.60 -22.56
CA ILE A 160 -1.95 -1.84 -21.32
C ILE A 160 -2.98 -0.73 -21.53
N LYS A 161 -4.23 -0.92 -21.05
CA LYS A 161 -5.31 0.09 -21.17
C LYS A 161 -5.04 1.38 -20.37
N TYR A 162 -4.33 1.30 -19.24
CA TYR A 162 -4.06 2.44 -18.35
C TYR A 162 -2.58 2.52 -17.98
N TYR A 163 -1.94 3.68 -18.15
CA TYR A 163 -0.50 3.82 -17.86
C TYR A 163 -0.20 4.00 -16.37
N ASN A 164 -1.16 4.53 -15.61
CA ASN A 164 -1.05 4.78 -14.18
C ASN A 164 -2.44 4.80 -13.51
N ILE A 165 -2.45 4.87 -12.18
CA ILE A 165 -3.69 4.88 -11.38
C ILE A 165 -4.57 6.12 -11.62
N LEU A 166 -4.00 7.25 -12.04
CA LEU A 166 -4.77 8.46 -12.36
C LEU A 166 -5.60 8.29 -13.63
N ASP A 167 -5.01 7.73 -14.67
CA ASP A 167 -5.72 7.50 -15.93
C ASP A 167 -6.90 6.57 -15.73
N TRP A 168 -6.71 5.53 -14.90
CA TRP A 168 -7.79 4.64 -14.49
C TRP A 168 -8.86 5.34 -13.66
N LEU A 169 -8.48 6.14 -12.64
CA LEU A 169 -9.44 6.84 -11.78
C LEU A 169 -10.35 7.79 -12.56
N LYS A 170 -9.83 8.48 -13.58
CA LYS A 170 -10.62 9.40 -14.43
C LYS A 170 -11.70 8.70 -15.25
N GLU A 171 -11.56 7.41 -15.53
CA GLU A 171 -12.57 6.63 -16.27
C GLU A 171 -13.61 6.04 -15.31
N VAL A 172 -13.22 5.73 -14.07
CA VAL A 172 -14.06 5.05 -13.10
C VAL A 172 -14.93 5.99 -12.25
N LEU A 173 -14.45 7.21 -12.00
CA LEU A 173 -15.11 8.24 -11.19
C LEU A 173 -15.50 9.45 -12.05
#